data_AF-A0AB36YPG6-F1
#
_entry.id   AF-A0AB36YPG6-F1
#
_cell.length_a   1.000
_cell.length_b   1.000
_cell.length_c   1.000
_cell.angle_alpha   90.00
_cell.angle_beta   90.00
_cell.angle_gamma   90.00
#
_symmetry.space_group_name_H-M   'P 1'
#
loop_
_entity.id
_entity.type
_entity.pdbx_description
1 polymer ?
#
loop_
_entity_poly.entity_id
_entity_poly.type
_entity_poly.pdbx_seq_one_letter_code
_entity_poly.pdbx_strand_id
1 'polypeptide(L)' 'MPALYVMIPAALLLVGVAVYIFFWAVDSGQYDDLEGPAHSILFDDQDPRHQAAVKLDDAPADTDKEPPPRA' A
#
# COMPACT_ATOMS: atom_id res chain seq x y z
N MET A 1 16.03 16.97 -48.82
CA MET A 1 15.10 16.42 -47.79
C MET A 1 15.54 16.90 -46.40
N PRO A 2 14.90 17.94 -45.84
CA PRO A 2 15.33 18.58 -44.58
C PRO A 2 14.74 17.98 -43.29
N ALA A 3 14.23 16.75 -43.27
CA ALA A 3 13.54 16.18 -42.10
C ALA A 3 14.35 16.27 -40.79
N LEU A 4 15.68 16.22 -40.88
CA LEU A 4 16.59 16.41 -39.75
C LEU A 4 16.38 17.75 -39.02
N TYR A 5 16.04 18.84 -39.73
CA TYR A 5 15.82 20.15 -39.11
C TYR A 5 14.57 20.19 -38.21
N VAL A 6 13.64 19.26 -38.39
CA VAL A 6 12.45 19.15 -37.52
C VAL A 6 12.69 18.08 -36.45
N MET A 7 13.29 16.95 -36.82
CA MET A 7 13.50 15.83 -35.89
C MET A 7 14.49 16.14 -34.77
N ILE A 8 15.58 16.87 -35.06
CA ILE A 8 16.58 17.24 -34.05
C ILE A 8 15.98 18.10 -32.93
N PRO A 9 15.32 19.25 -33.21
CA PRO A 9 14.71 20.05 -32.15
C PRO A 9 13.56 19.33 -31.47
N ALA A 10 12.74 18.56 -32.20
CA ALA A 10 11.67 17.77 -31.60
C ALA A 10 12.21 16.74 -30.59
N ALA A 11 13.30 16.04 -30.93
CA ALA A 11 13.96 15.10 -30.04
C ALA A 11 14.56 15.79 -28.81
N LEU A 12 15.22 16.94 -28.97
CA LEU A 12 15.74 17.72 -27.85
C LEU A 12 14.62 18.19 -26.91
N LEU A 13 13.48 18.60 -27.46
CA LEU A 13 12.31 19.01 -26.68
C LEU A 13 11.75 17.83 -25.89
N LEU A 14 11.61 16.65 -26.53
CA LEU A 14 11.17 15.43 -25.86
C LEU A 14 12.10 15.02 -24.72
N VAL A 15 13.42 15.02 -24.96
CA VAL A 15 14.41 14.71 -23.92
C VAL A 15 14.36 15.75 -22.79
N GLY A 16 14.24 17.04 -23.12
CA GLY A 16 14.10 18.10 -22.12
C GLY A 16 12.87 17.94 -21.24
N VAL A 17 11.72 17.60 -21.83
CA VAL A 17 10.47 17.32 -21.08
C VAL A 17 10.61 16.08 -20.21
N ALA A 18 11.20 15.01 -20.74
CA ALA A 18 11.43 13.79 -19.97
C ALA A 18 12.33 14.03 -18.75
N VAL A 19 13.42 14.79 -18.93
CA VAL A 19 14.33 15.17 -17.85
C VAL A 19 13.62 16.05 -16.82
N TYR A 20 12.84 17.04 -17.27
CA TYR A 20 12.06 17.90 -16.38
C TYR A 20 11.08 17.10 -15.50
N ILE A 21 10.29 16.20 -16.13
CA ILE A 21 9.34 15.33 -15.41
C ILE A 21 10.07 14.41 -14.42
N PHE A 22 11.21 13.84 -14.83
CA PHE A 22 12.02 12.99 -13.97
C PHE A 22 12.46 13.71 -12.70
N PHE A 23 13.03 14.91 -12.83
CA PHE A 23 13.47 15.68 -11.65
C PHE A 23 12.29 16.13 -10.78
N TRP A 24 11.16 16.51 -11.39
CA TRP A 24 9.94 16.84 -10.64
C TRP A 24 9.40 15.66 -9.84
N ALA A 25 9.41 14.45 -10.42
CA ALA A 25 8.96 13.23 -9.74
C ALA A 25 9.89 12.83 -8.58
N VAL A 26 11.20 13.01 -8.74
CA VAL A 26 12.20 12.78 -7.69
C VAL A 26 12.01 13.76 -6.52
N ASP A 27 11.80 15.04 -6.82
CA ASP A 27 11.58 16.08 -5.81
C ASP A 27 10.21 15.96 -5.10
N SER A 28 9.22 15.37 -5.76
CA SER A 28 7.87 15.16 -5.20
C SER A 28 7.78 14.14 -4.05
N GLY A 29 8.92 13.65 -3.54
CA GLY A 29 8.95 12.84 -2.32
C GLY A 29 8.23 11.48 -2.42
N GLN A 30 7.98 10.96 -3.64
CA GLN A 30 7.32 9.66 -3.83
C GLN A 30 8.11 8.46 -3.26
N TYR A 31 9.33 8.69 -2.77
CA TYR A 31 10.14 7.69 -2.10
C TYR A 31 9.96 7.67 -0.58
N ASP A 32 9.37 8.70 0.03
CA ASP A 32 9.14 8.75 1.49
C ASP A 32 8.04 7.77 1.94
N ASP A 33 7.13 7.37 1.05
CA ASP A 33 6.01 6.46 1.36
C ASP A 33 6.34 4.97 1.12
N LEU A 34 7.58 4.64 0.67
CA LEU A 34 8.03 3.24 0.61
C LEU A 34 8.38 2.66 2.00
N GLU A 35 8.51 3.51 3.01
CA GLU A 35 8.87 3.12 4.38
C GLU A 35 7.63 2.74 5.24
N GLY A 36 6.42 3.07 4.76
CA GLY A 36 5.15 2.91 5.49
C GLY A 36 4.66 1.46 5.69
N PRO A 37 4.67 0.56 4.68
CA PRO A 37 4.03 -0.75 4.81
C PRO A 37 4.86 -1.81 5.56
N ALA A 38 6.18 -1.65 5.61
CA ALA A 38 7.07 -2.66 6.20
C ALA A 38 6.99 -2.69 7.74
N HIS A 39 6.58 -1.59 8.38
CA HIS A 39 6.49 -1.49 9.83
C HIS A 39 5.14 -1.93 10.40
N SER A 40 4.05 -1.93 9.62
CA SER A 40 2.75 -2.38 10.13
C SER A 40 2.72 -3.89 10.36
N ILE A 41 3.35 -4.68 9.48
CA ILE A 41 3.27 -6.15 9.56
C ILE A 41 4.02 -6.75 10.77
N LEU A 42 5.00 -6.03 11.33
CA LEU A 42 5.77 -6.49 12.50
C LEU A 42 5.09 -6.10 13.82
N PHE A 43 4.19 -5.11 13.82
CA PHE A 43 3.52 -4.59 15.01
C PHE A 43 2.00 -4.84 15.06
N ASP A 44 1.41 -5.43 14.01
CA ASP A 44 -0.01 -5.83 13.98
C ASP A 44 -0.38 -6.82 15.10
N ASP A 45 0.57 -7.63 15.58
CA ASP A 45 0.39 -8.56 16.71
C ASP A 45 0.14 -7.86 18.06
N GLN A 46 0.43 -6.56 18.16
CA GLN A 46 0.18 -5.75 19.36
C GLN A 46 -1.13 -4.95 19.30
N ASP A 47 -1.94 -5.07 18.24
CA ASP A 47 -3.25 -4.44 18.22
C ASP A 47 -4.18 -5.12 19.25
N PRO A 48 -4.67 -4.38 20.28
CA PRO A 48 -5.60 -4.92 21.26
C PRO A 48 -6.90 -5.45 20.63
N ARG A 49 -7.26 -5.01 19.42
CA ARG A 49 -8.41 -5.54 18.66
C ARG A 49 -8.14 -6.94 18.09
N HIS A 50 -6.91 -7.24 17.68
CA HIS A 50 -6.51 -8.59 17.24
C HIS A 50 -6.46 -9.55 18.43
N GLN A 51 -5.94 -9.11 19.58
CA GLN A 51 -5.91 -9.92 20.80
C GLN A 51 -7.31 -10.26 21.32
N ALA A 52 -8.29 -9.38 21.14
CA ALA A 52 -9.68 -9.63 21.53
C ALA A 52 -10.37 -10.68 20.64
N ALA A 53 -9.99 -10.77 19.36
CA ALA A 53 -10.50 -11.79 18.44
C ALA A 53 -9.92 -13.18 18.77
N VAL A 54 -8.60 -13.28 19.01
CA VAL A 54 -7.94 -14.55 19.38
C VAL A 54 -8.45 -15.08 20.72
N LYS A 55 -8.71 -14.20 21.70
CA LYS A 55 -9.27 -14.60 23.00
C LYS A 55 -10.71 -15.12 22.94
N LEU A 56 -11.45 -14.78 21.89
CA LEU A 56 -12.82 -15.27 21.70
C LEU A 56 -12.82 -16.72 21.18
N ASP A 57 -11.81 -17.10 20.38
CA ASP A 57 -11.67 -18.42 19.79
C ASP A 57 -11.09 -19.46 20.78
N ASP A 58 -10.31 -19.01 21.78
CA ASP A 58 -9.79 -19.85 22.88
C ASP A 58 -10.77 -20.02 24.06
N ALA A 59 -11.93 -19.35 24.04
CA ALA A 59 -12.98 -19.65 24.99
C ALA A 59 -13.54 -21.05 24.67
N PRO A 60 -13.60 -21.98 25.64
CA PRO A 60 -14.18 -23.28 25.38
C PRO A 60 -15.60 -23.03 24.89
N ALA A 61 -15.91 -23.53 23.69
CA ALA A 61 -17.27 -23.61 23.21
C ALA A 61 -18.04 -24.44 24.24
N ASP A 62 -18.69 -23.75 25.18
CA ASP A 62 -19.65 -24.31 26.10
C ASP A 62 -20.82 -24.80 25.25
N THR A 63 -20.69 -26.02 24.74
CA THR A 63 -21.70 -26.73 23.95
C THR A 63 -22.89 -27.17 24.78
N ASP A 64 -22.97 -26.81 26.07
CA ASP A 64 -24.00 -27.29 26.99
C ASP A 64 -25.09 -26.25 27.26
N LYS A 65 -25.56 -25.57 26.21
CA LYS A 65 -26.88 -24.92 26.24
C LYS A 65 -27.85 -25.71 25.38
N GLU A 66 -28.23 -26.86 25.91
CA GLU A 66 -29.43 -27.57 25.47
C GLU A 66 -30.62 -26.60 25.54
N PRO A 67 -31.33 -26.33 24.42
CA PRO A 67 -32.45 -25.42 24.43
C PRO A 67 -33.58 -26.04 25.28
N PRO A 68 -34.34 -25.22 26.04
CA PRO A 68 -35.33 -25.73 26.98
C PRO A 68 -36.37 -26.60 26.26
N PRO A 69 -36.85 -27.69 26.89
CA PRO A 69 -37.82 -28.57 26.25
C PRO A 69 -39.08 -27.77 25.97
N ARG A 70 -39.46 -27.69 24.70
CA ARG A 70 -40.74 -27.12 24.31
C ARG A 70 -41.84 -28.16 24.58
N ALA A 71 -42.62 -27.88 25.62
CA ALA A 71 -43.93 -28.43 25.98
C ALA A 71 -43.96 -29.87 26.52
#